data_AF-H6Q7E3-F1
#
_entry.id   AF-H6Q7E3-F1
#
_cell.length_a   1.000
_cell.length_b   1.000
_cell.length_c   1.000
_cell.angle_alpha   90.00
_cell.angle_beta   90.00
_cell.angle_gamma   90.00
#
_symmetry.space_group_name_H-M   'P 1'
#
loop_
_entity.id
_entity.type
_entity.pdbx_description
1 polymer ?
#
loop_
_entity_poly.entity_id
_entity_poly.type
_entity_poly.pdbx_seq_one_letter_code
_entity_poly.pdbx_strand_id
1 'polypeptide(L)'
;MLGWVDHFQYYGPLKVELLEVPEVLLSSIVLTRSEEGFERAVSGWSKFGTLNVVEAVYAYVVQARRGVLDRRGLLEKILSLIPSATELDILAMQRVLKLGLDITTCDLGVVVLSYIPVRSGAPPPRFLGILYELKRGDSTLYIARNQGGSPVYDLETMCVIPASGEGEPHPLYDAYLRGFKIVTEGTPSAEDLCVAHKKIGARCRAFRPGAF
;
A
#
# COMPACT_ATOMS: atom_id res chain seq x y z
N MET A 1 -9.55 5.91 15.37
CA MET A 1 -9.15 4.51 15.21
C MET A 1 -7.97 4.49 14.24
N LEU A 2 -6.83 3.90 14.60
CA LEU A 2 -5.60 3.96 13.77
C LEU A 2 -5.69 3.09 12.52
N GLY A 3 -6.29 1.91 12.67
CA GLY A 3 -6.43 0.92 11.62
C GLY A 3 -6.97 -0.40 12.14
N TRP A 4 -6.76 -1.45 11.35
CA TRP A 4 -7.14 -2.84 11.67
C TRP A 4 -5.97 -3.78 11.41
N VAL A 5 -5.95 -4.93 12.08
CA VAL A 5 -4.97 -6.00 11.87
C VAL A 5 -5.66 -7.19 11.23
N ASP A 6 -5.18 -7.61 10.05
CA ASP A 6 -5.69 -8.79 9.36
C ASP A 6 -4.73 -9.98 9.56
N HIS A 7 -4.63 -10.44 10.82
CA HIS A 7 -3.82 -11.59 11.21
C HIS A 7 -4.56 -12.46 12.21
N PHE A 8 -4.52 -13.78 12.02
CA PHE A 8 -5.31 -14.73 12.79
C PHE A 8 -5.20 -14.56 14.32
N GLN A 9 -3.98 -14.33 14.83
CA GLN A 9 -3.73 -14.19 16.28
C GLN A 9 -4.00 -12.79 16.83
N TYR A 10 -3.97 -11.77 15.97
CA TYR A 10 -3.98 -10.36 16.38
C TYR A 10 -5.18 -9.59 15.80
N TYR A 11 -6.15 -10.31 15.23
CA TYR A 11 -7.28 -9.73 14.51
C TYR A 11 -8.05 -8.75 15.39
N GLY A 12 -8.21 -7.52 14.89
CA GLY A 12 -8.87 -6.47 15.67
C GLY A 12 -8.38 -5.07 15.36
N PRO A 13 -8.83 -4.07 16.14
CA PRO A 13 -8.35 -2.70 16.05
C PRO A 13 -6.83 -2.63 16.26
N LEU A 14 -6.15 -1.92 15.36
CA LEU A 14 -4.71 -1.70 15.44
C LEU A 14 -4.37 -0.78 16.62
N LYS A 15 -3.56 -1.30 17.54
CA LYS A 15 -2.96 -0.54 18.65
C LYS A 15 -1.52 -0.14 18.29
N VAL A 16 -1.13 1.07 18.69
CA VAL A 16 0.16 1.67 18.29
C VAL A 16 1.35 0.84 18.79
N GLU A 17 1.26 0.36 20.02
CA GLU A 17 2.26 -0.49 20.69
C GLU A 17 2.51 -1.84 19.99
N LEU A 18 1.56 -2.31 19.17
CA LEU A 18 1.72 -3.57 18.43
C LEU A 18 2.47 -3.39 17.11
N LEU A 19 2.70 -2.16 16.64
CA LEU A 19 3.43 -1.89 15.39
C LEU A 19 4.92 -2.29 15.44
N GLU A 20 5.44 -2.56 16.65
CA GLU A 20 6.77 -3.10 16.83
C GLU A 20 6.87 -4.62 16.63
N VAL A 21 5.72 -5.30 16.52
CA VAL A 21 5.61 -6.74 16.26
C VAL A 21 5.57 -6.95 14.74
N PRO A 22 6.56 -7.63 14.13
CA PRO A 22 6.67 -7.76 12.67
C PRO A 22 5.41 -8.27 11.99
N GLU A 23 4.78 -9.32 12.52
CA GLU A 23 3.59 -9.94 11.97
C GLU A 23 2.41 -8.98 11.95
N VAL A 24 2.26 -8.16 13.01
CA VAL A 24 1.21 -7.14 13.11
C VAL A 24 1.47 -6.01 12.13
N LEU A 25 2.71 -5.52 12.06
CA LEU A 25 3.08 -4.45 11.12
C LEU A 25 2.76 -4.84 9.68
N LEU A 26 3.20 -6.03 9.26
CA LEU A 26 3.06 -6.52 7.89
C LEU A 26 1.60 -6.79 7.49
N SER A 27 0.76 -7.18 8.45
CA SER A 27 -0.67 -7.50 8.24
C SER A 27 -1.63 -6.35 8.54
N SER A 28 -1.10 -5.20 8.99
CA SER A 28 -1.96 -4.06 9.35
C SER A 28 -2.50 -3.33 8.12
N ILE A 29 -3.76 -2.91 8.21
CA ILE A 29 -4.40 -1.93 7.34
C ILE A 29 -4.43 -0.62 8.13
N VAL A 30 -3.69 0.37 7.66
CA VAL A 30 -3.57 1.67 8.33
C VAL A 30 -4.52 2.66 7.66
N LEU A 31 -5.41 3.26 8.45
CA LEU A 31 -6.43 4.19 7.94
C LEU A 31 -6.01 5.65 8.09
N THR A 32 -5.17 5.96 9.07
CA THR A 32 -4.83 7.34 9.42
C THR A 32 -3.36 7.52 9.76
N ARG A 33 -2.85 8.74 9.53
CA ARG A 33 -1.50 9.16 9.95
C ARG A 33 -1.36 9.12 11.48
N SER A 34 -0.17 8.73 11.95
CA SER A 34 0.19 8.81 13.38
C SER A 34 1.70 9.00 13.53
N GLU A 35 2.12 10.01 14.29
CA GLU A 35 3.54 10.25 14.55
C GLU A 35 4.14 9.15 15.42
N GLU A 36 3.49 8.81 16.54
CA GLU A 36 3.91 7.69 17.38
C GLU A 36 3.87 6.37 16.61
N GLY A 37 2.80 6.14 15.84
CA GLY A 37 2.69 4.94 15.00
C GLY A 37 3.80 4.84 13.97
N PHE A 38 4.19 5.94 13.34
CA PHE A 38 5.29 5.99 12.39
C PHE A 38 6.62 5.57 13.04
N GLU A 39 6.98 6.14 14.19
CA GLU A 39 8.23 5.78 14.89
C GLU A 39 8.23 4.31 15.36
N ARG A 40 7.09 3.82 15.88
CA ARG A 40 6.93 2.42 16.29
C ARG A 40 7.03 1.46 15.11
N ALA A 41 6.42 1.80 13.98
CA ALA A 41 6.48 0.99 12.77
C ALA A 41 7.89 0.94 12.19
N VAL A 42 8.65 2.05 12.22
CA VAL A 42 10.05 2.08 11.80
C VAL A 42 10.93 1.24 12.74
N SER A 43 10.71 1.35 14.04
CA SER A 43 11.35 0.50 15.06
C SER A 43 11.04 -0.99 14.82
N GLY A 44 9.78 -1.35 14.60
CA GLY A 44 9.37 -2.71 14.25
C GLY A 44 10.00 -3.21 12.95
N TRP A 45 9.96 -2.39 11.90
CA TRP A 45 10.55 -2.71 10.59
C TRP A 45 12.05 -2.95 10.68
N SER A 46 12.79 -2.14 11.45
CA SER A 46 14.25 -2.30 11.61
C SER A 46 14.69 -3.67 12.14
N LYS A 47 13.79 -4.43 12.77
CA LYS A 47 14.07 -5.77 13.30
C LYS A 47 14.16 -6.85 12.22
N PHE A 48 13.57 -6.62 11.04
CA PHE A 48 13.52 -7.61 9.95
C PHE A 48 13.81 -7.04 8.55
N GLY A 49 13.75 -5.72 8.39
CA GLY A 49 13.96 -5.04 7.13
C GLY A 49 15.42 -4.88 6.76
N THR A 50 15.66 -4.50 5.50
CA THR A 50 16.99 -4.14 5.04
C THR A 50 17.37 -2.78 5.63
N LEU A 51 18.36 -2.73 6.52
CA LEU A 51 18.71 -1.52 7.29
C LEU A 51 18.80 -0.24 6.41
N ASN A 52 19.53 -0.31 5.29
CA ASN A 52 19.68 0.83 4.37
C ASN A 52 18.34 1.31 3.79
N VAL A 53 17.40 0.40 3.54
CA VAL A 53 16.07 0.75 3.02
C VAL A 53 15.24 1.40 4.13
N VAL A 54 15.26 0.84 5.34
CA VAL A 54 14.54 1.38 6.51
C VAL A 54 14.98 2.81 6.81
N GLU A 55 16.29 3.04 6.94
CA GLU A 55 16.85 4.35 7.26
C GLU A 55 16.57 5.37 6.16
N ALA A 56 16.71 4.97 4.89
CA ALA A 56 16.44 5.85 3.76
C ALA A 56 14.96 6.26 3.71
N VAL A 57 14.02 5.31 3.86
CA VAL A 57 12.59 5.62 3.87
C VAL A 57 12.22 6.51 5.06
N TYR A 58 12.75 6.23 6.26
CA TYR A 58 12.56 7.10 7.43
C TYR A 58 12.98 8.54 7.10
N ALA A 59 14.20 8.72 6.58
CA ALA A 59 14.72 10.03 6.21
C ALA A 59 13.87 10.72 5.14
N TYR A 60 13.44 10.01 4.10
CA TYR A 60 12.61 10.57 3.03
C TYR A 60 11.23 11.01 3.52
N VAL A 61 10.60 10.22 4.40
CA VAL A 61 9.34 10.61 5.05
C VAL A 61 9.52 11.88 5.88
N VAL A 62 10.58 11.97 6.69
CA VAL A 62 10.87 13.17 7.48
C VAL A 62 11.14 14.39 6.60
N GLN A 63 11.89 14.23 5.51
CA GLN A 63 12.16 15.32 4.55
C GLN A 63 10.88 15.78 3.84
N ALA A 64 10.00 14.85 3.45
CA ALA A 64 8.72 15.18 2.83
C ALA A 64 7.79 15.90 3.81
N ARG A 65 7.72 15.46 5.09
CA ARG A 65 6.98 16.16 6.15
C ARG A 65 7.43 17.60 6.34
N ARG A 66 8.73 17.87 6.15
CA ARG A 66 9.34 19.21 6.27
C ARG A 66 9.26 20.03 4.99
N GLY A 67 8.66 19.51 3.92
CA GLY A 67 8.57 20.18 2.62
C GLY A 67 9.89 20.28 1.87
N VAL A 68 10.93 19.57 2.31
CA VAL A 68 12.24 19.50 1.63
C VAL A 68 12.16 18.61 0.38
N LEU A 69 11.33 17.56 0.46
CA LEU A 69 11.12 16.62 -0.62
C LEU A 69 9.66 16.70 -1.08
N ASP A 70 9.45 17.04 -2.34
CA ASP A 70 8.11 17.06 -2.94
C ASP A 70 7.64 15.64 -3.32
N ARG A 71 6.38 15.50 -3.76
CA ARG A 71 5.80 14.19 -4.11
C ARG A 71 6.59 13.48 -5.21
N ARG A 72 7.09 14.23 -6.20
CA ARG A 72 7.85 13.67 -7.33
C ARG A 72 9.23 13.19 -6.87
N GLY A 73 9.94 14.00 -6.10
CA GLY A 73 11.23 13.64 -5.52
C GLY A 73 11.09 12.45 -4.57
N LEU A 74 10.02 12.38 -3.77
CA LEU A 74 9.74 11.23 -2.92
C LEU A 74 9.56 9.96 -3.76
N LEU A 75 8.78 10.02 -4.84
CA LEU A 75 8.63 8.88 -5.76
C LEU A 75 9.98 8.43 -6.33
N GLU A 76 10.76 9.37 -6.89
CA GLU A 76 12.07 9.07 -7.50
C GLU A 76 13.01 8.39 -6.49
N LYS A 77 13.03 8.88 -5.25
CA LYS A 77 13.83 8.31 -4.15
C LYS A 77 13.34 6.92 -3.75
N ILE A 78 12.04 6.71 -3.59
CA ILE A 78 11.47 5.39 -3.30
C ILE A 78 11.80 4.40 -4.42
N LEU A 79 11.61 4.78 -5.69
CA LEU A 79 11.94 3.93 -6.84
C LEU A 79 13.41 3.53 -6.87
N SER A 80 14.33 4.41 -6.44
CA SER A 80 15.75 4.09 -6.37
C SER A 80 16.10 3.00 -5.34
N LEU A 81 15.26 2.81 -4.31
CA LEU A 81 15.45 1.78 -3.28
C LEU A 81 14.89 0.41 -3.67
N ILE A 82 13.89 0.39 -4.56
CA ILE A 82 13.14 -0.82 -4.94
C ILE A 82 14.05 -2.00 -5.36
N PRO A 83 15.11 -1.84 -6.17
CA PRO A 83 15.96 -2.97 -6.57
C PRO A 83 16.61 -3.69 -5.39
N SER A 84 16.93 -2.95 -4.32
CA SER A 84 17.58 -3.46 -3.11
C SER A 84 16.59 -3.90 -2.03
N ALA A 85 15.30 -3.62 -2.20
CA ALA A 85 14.27 -3.97 -1.23
C ALA A 85 13.89 -5.46 -1.30
N THR A 86 13.58 -6.02 -0.13
CA THR A 86 12.90 -7.31 0.00
C THR A 86 11.39 -7.16 -0.14
N GLU A 87 10.66 -8.28 -0.20
CA GLU A 87 9.19 -8.26 -0.18
C GLU A 87 8.65 -7.65 1.12
N LEU A 88 9.27 -8.01 2.25
CA LEU A 88 8.91 -7.51 3.57
C LEU A 88 9.16 -6.01 3.69
N ASP A 89 10.25 -5.51 3.09
CA ASP A 89 10.51 -4.08 2.98
C ASP A 89 9.40 -3.35 2.21
N ILE A 90 8.97 -3.90 1.08
CA ILE A 90 7.92 -3.29 0.26
C ILE A 90 6.59 -3.24 1.03
N LEU A 91 6.22 -4.32 1.73
CA LEU A 91 5.01 -4.38 2.56
C LEU A 91 5.04 -3.39 3.73
N ALA A 92 6.12 -3.38 4.49
CA ALA A 92 6.30 -2.49 5.64
C ALA A 92 6.35 -1.01 5.21
N MET A 93 7.03 -0.72 4.08
CA MET A 93 7.11 0.61 3.50
C MET A 93 5.72 1.21 3.23
N GLN A 94 4.72 0.42 2.77
CA GLN A 94 3.37 0.97 2.57
C GLN A 94 2.73 1.45 3.87
N ARG A 95 2.93 0.72 4.97
CA ARG A 95 2.41 1.08 6.29
C ARG A 95 3.13 2.29 6.85
N VAL A 96 4.45 2.33 6.71
CA VAL A 96 5.29 3.44 7.15
C VAL A 96 4.98 4.72 6.37
N LEU A 97 4.78 4.64 5.05
CA LEU A 97 4.31 5.77 4.25
C LEU A 97 2.92 6.24 4.70
N LYS A 98 2.00 5.32 5.00
CA LYS A 98 0.64 5.69 5.44
C LYS A 98 0.64 6.34 6.82
N LEU A 99 1.33 5.75 7.80
CA LEU A 99 1.52 6.34 9.13
C LEU A 99 2.30 7.65 9.09
N GLY A 100 3.26 7.74 8.15
CA GLY A 100 4.16 8.84 7.94
C GLY A 100 3.48 10.06 7.32
N LEU A 101 2.84 9.86 6.19
CA LEU A 101 2.45 10.91 5.24
C LEU A 101 0.99 10.79 4.79
N ASP A 102 0.25 9.83 5.32
CA ASP A 102 -1.12 9.49 4.91
C ASP A 102 -1.25 9.05 3.45
N ILE A 103 -0.19 8.48 2.88
CA ILE A 103 -0.13 8.01 1.49
C ILE A 103 0.52 6.63 1.38
N THR A 104 0.36 5.97 0.25
CA THR A 104 1.18 4.82 -0.16
C THR A 104 1.87 5.10 -1.50
N THR A 105 2.54 4.09 -2.05
CA THR A 105 3.09 4.16 -3.42
C THR A 105 2.01 4.43 -4.48
N CYS A 106 0.77 3.98 -4.28
CA CYS A 106 -0.35 4.19 -5.22
C CYS A 106 -0.62 5.68 -5.41
N ASP A 107 -0.59 6.43 -4.31
CA ASP A 107 -0.72 7.88 -4.32
C ASP A 107 0.50 8.51 -4.99
N LEU A 108 1.69 7.97 -4.82
CA LEU A 108 2.88 8.44 -5.55
C LEU A 108 2.83 8.13 -7.05
N GLY A 109 1.86 7.34 -7.53
CA GLY A 109 1.67 7.03 -8.95
C GLY A 109 2.24 5.67 -9.36
N VAL A 110 2.47 4.77 -8.40
CA VAL A 110 3.00 3.42 -8.65
C VAL A 110 2.19 2.39 -7.88
N VAL A 111 1.85 1.28 -8.52
CA VAL A 111 1.21 0.13 -7.87
C VAL A 111 2.20 -1.01 -7.69
N VAL A 112 2.05 -1.78 -6.62
CA VAL A 112 2.76 -3.04 -6.43
C VAL A 112 1.79 -4.17 -6.74
N LEU A 113 2.06 -4.93 -7.80
CA LEU A 113 1.29 -6.11 -8.16
C LEU A 113 2.05 -7.34 -7.68
N SER A 114 1.46 -8.08 -6.75
CA SER A 114 2.09 -9.26 -6.14
C SER A 114 1.51 -10.53 -6.73
N TYR A 115 2.36 -11.40 -7.24
CA TYR A 115 1.98 -12.73 -7.72
C TYR A 115 2.67 -13.80 -6.89
N ILE A 116 1.87 -14.72 -6.35
CA ILE A 116 2.34 -15.92 -5.67
C ILE A 116 1.81 -17.12 -6.46
N PRO A 117 2.67 -18.01 -6.97
CA PRO A 117 2.26 -19.16 -7.74
C PRO A 117 1.50 -20.15 -6.85
N VAL A 118 0.22 -20.30 -7.13
CA VAL A 118 -0.62 -21.37 -6.60
C VAL A 118 -0.83 -22.42 -7.69
N ARG A 119 -1.15 -23.68 -7.33
CA ARG A 119 -1.21 -24.86 -8.24
C ARG A 119 -2.07 -24.71 -9.51
N SER A 120 -2.81 -23.61 -9.67
CA SER A 120 -3.66 -23.28 -10.81
C SER A 120 -3.60 -21.79 -11.20
N GLY A 121 -2.59 -21.05 -10.74
CA GLY A 121 -2.41 -19.64 -11.08
C GLY A 121 -1.33 -19.51 -12.12
N ALA A 122 -1.67 -19.12 -13.34
CA ALA A 122 -0.66 -18.61 -14.27
C ALA A 122 -0.16 -17.24 -13.78
N PRO A 123 1.11 -16.87 -14.06
CA PRO A 123 1.56 -15.51 -13.81
C PRO A 123 0.70 -14.52 -14.58
N PRO A 124 0.50 -13.30 -14.04
CA PRO A 124 -0.28 -12.29 -14.73
C PRO A 124 0.35 -11.99 -16.11
N PRO A 125 -0.47 -11.68 -17.14
CA PRO A 125 0.04 -11.30 -18.45
C PRO A 125 0.95 -10.08 -18.30
N ARG A 126 1.98 -9.98 -19.14
CA ARG A 126 2.87 -8.82 -19.12
C ARG A 126 2.08 -7.55 -19.43
N PHE A 127 2.03 -6.61 -18.48
CA PHE A 127 1.36 -5.32 -18.65
C PHE A 127 2.35 -4.23 -19.07
N LEU A 128 1.85 -3.26 -19.85
CA LEU A 128 2.60 -2.07 -20.21
C LEU A 128 2.80 -1.18 -18.98
N GLY A 129 4.00 -0.61 -18.81
CA GLY A 129 4.29 0.30 -17.70
C GLY A 129 4.92 -0.34 -16.45
N ILE A 130 5.35 -1.62 -16.52
CA ILE A 130 6.24 -2.22 -15.53
C ILE A 130 7.56 -1.43 -15.47
N LEU A 131 7.92 -0.99 -14.28
CA LEU A 131 9.20 -0.35 -13.97
C LEU A 131 10.22 -1.38 -13.48
N TYR A 132 9.78 -2.30 -12.62
CA TYR A 132 10.59 -3.39 -12.08
C TYR A 132 9.80 -4.70 -12.04
N GLU A 133 10.49 -5.80 -12.34
CA GLU A 133 10.05 -7.17 -12.08
C GLU A 133 11.03 -7.79 -11.10
N LEU A 134 10.59 -8.01 -9.86
CA LEU A 134 11.41 -8.53 -8.78
C LEU A 134 10.98 -9.96 -8.46
N LYS A 135 11.82 -10.93 -8.86
CA LYS A 135 11.65 -12.33 -8.46
C LYS A 135 12.27 -12.54 -7.09
N ARG A 136 11.51 -13.13 -6.17
CA ARG A 136 11.87 -13.29 -4.76
C ARG A 136 11.31 -14.63 -4.26
N GLY A 137 12.18 -15.63 -4.17
CA GLY A 137 11.74 -17.01 -3.90
C GLY A 137 10.69 -17.45 -4.92
N ASP A 138 9.53 -17.86 -4.42
CA ASP A 138 8.39 -18.24 -5.25
C ASP A 138 7.53 -17.04 -5.68
N SER A 139 7.63 -15.89 -5.02
CA SER A 139 6.82 -14.72 -5.37
C SER A 139 7.48 -13.87 -6.47
N THR A 140 6.63 -13.14 -7.20
CA THR A 140 7.07 -12.08 -8.11
C THR A 140 6.32 -10.80 -7.80
N LEU A 141 7.08 -9.72 -7.55
CA LEU A 141 6.54 -8.38 -7.38
C LEU A 141 6.77 -7.58 -8.66
N TYR A 142 5.70 -7.05 -9.23
CA TYR A 142 5.76 -6.12 -10.35
C TYR A 142 5.47 -4.71 -9.84
N ILE A 143 6.46 -3.83 -9.97
CA ILE A 143 6.31 -2.42 -9.65
C ILE A 143 5.96 -1.72 -10.95
N ALA A 144 4.73 -1.21 -11.05
CA ALA A 144 4.20 -0.66 -12.29
C ALA A 144 3.67 0.75 -12.09
N ARG A 145 3.65 1.54 -13.16
CA ARG A 145 2.96 2.84 -13.14
C ARG A 145 1.48 2.62 -12.82
N ASN A 146 0.97 3.46 -11.94
CA ASN A 146 -0.46 3.55 -11.70
C ASN A 146 -1.15 4.19 -12.92
N GLN A 147 -2.42 3.86 -13.12
CA GLN A 147 -3.16 4.33 -14.29
C GLN A 147 -3.60 5.79 -14.13
N GLY A 148 -3.95 6.42 -15.25
CA GLY A 148 -4.43 7.80 -15.30
C GLY A 148 -5.96 7.95 -15.32
N GLY A 149 -6.72 6.85 -15.30
CA GLY A 149 -8.19 6.87 -15.37
C GLY A 149 -8.86 7.28 -14.06
N SER A 150 -10.17 7.02 -13.97
CA SER A 150 -10.97 7.30 -12.77
C SER A 150 -10.42 6.62 -11.52
N PRO A 151 -10.50 7.26 -10.35
CA PRO A 151 -9.97 6.70 -9.11
C PRO A 151 -10.81 5.51 -8.62
N VAL A 152 -10.12 4.51 -8.06
CA VAL A 152 -10.66 3.38 -7.30
C VAL A 152 -9.90 3.29 -5.98
N TYR A 153 -10.66 3.19 -4.89
CA TYR A 153 -10.11 3.23 -3.53
C TYR A 153 -9.70 1.84 -3.05
N ASP A 154 -8.44 1.73 -2.66
CA ASP A 154 -7.90 0.57 -1.97
C ASP A 154 -8.02 0.75 -0.45
N LEU A 155 -8.83 -0.12 0.16
CA LEU A 155 -9.12 -0.12 1.60
C LEU A 155 -8.52 -1.34 2.32
N GLU A 156 -7.83 -2.22 1.60
CA GLU A 156 -7.51 -3.57 2.11
C GLU A 156 -6.07 -4.01 1.82
N THR A 157 -5.53 -3.65 0.65
CA THR A 157 -4.24 -4.20 0.18
C THR A 157 -3.04 -3.31 0.49
N MET A 158 -3.28 -2.07 0.93
CA MET A 158 -2.23 -1.07 1.19
C MET A 158 -1.30 -0.90 -0.03
N CYS A 159 -1.86 -0.86 -1.24
CA CYS A 159 -1.20 -0.77 -2.53
C CYS A 159 -0.38 -2.00 -2.97
N VAL A 160 -0.49 -3.13 -2.26
CA VAL A 160 0.11 -4.41 -2.65
C VAL A 160 -0.98 -5.35 -3.15
N ILE A 161 -1.33 -5.19 -4.42
CA ILE A 161 -2.51 -5.81 -5.02
C ILE A 161 -2.17 -7.22 -5.51
N PRO A 162 -2.92 -8.26 -5.11
CA PRO A 162 -2.76 -9.60 -5.66
C PRO A 162 -3.08 -9.64 -7.15
N ALA A 163 -2.14 -10.13 -7.95
CA ALA A 163 -2.26 -10.29 -9.40
C ALA A 163 -2.30 -11.78 -9.77
N SER A 164 -3.08 -12.11 -10.80
CA SER A 164 -3.19 -13.46 -11.35
C SER A 164 -3.41 -13.41 -12.86
N GLY A 165 -2.88 -14.41 -13.58
CA GLY A 165 -3.19 -14.61 -15.01
C GLY A 165 -4.42 -15.48 -15.25
N GLU A 166 -4.87 -16.22 -14.24
CA GLU A 166 -5.97 -17.19 -14.31
C GLU A 166 -6.89 -17.09 -13.08
N GLY A 167 -8.11 -17.64 -13.19
CA GLY A 167 -9.12 -17.57 -12.13
C GLY A 167 -9.82 -16.20 -12.03
N GLU A 168 -10.62 -16.01 -11.00
CA GLU A 168 -11.25 -14.73 -10.72
C GLU A 168 -10.20 -13.77 -10.13
N PRO A 169 -9.86 -12.66 -10.82
CA PRO A 169 -8.84 -11.73 -10.34
C PRO A 169 -9.31 -10.96 -9.10
N HIS A 170 -8.35 -10.50 -8.29
CA HIS A 170 -8.65 -9.56 -7.22
C HIS A 170 -9.37 -8.32 -7.80
N PRO A 171 -10.43 -7.79 -7.17
CA PRO A 171 -11.20 -6.67 -7.73
C PRO A 171 -10.37 -5.43 -8.07
N LEU A 172 -9.38 -5.10 -7.23
CA LEU A 172 -8.44 -3.99 -7.51
C LEU A 172 -7.52 -4.28 -8.70
N TYR A 173 -7.17 -5.54 -8.94
CA TYR A 173 -6.36 -5.93 -10.09
C TYR A 173 -7.18 -5.84 -11.38
N ASP A 174 -8.43 -6.31 -11.39
CA ASP A 174 -9.34 -6.13 -12.53
C ASP A 174 -9.59 -4.63 -12.83
N ALA A 175 -9.79 -3.81 -11.80
CA ALA A 175 -9.89 -2.36 -11.97
C ALA A 175 -8.62 -1.75 -12.58
N TYR A 176 -7.44 -2.15 -12.10
CA TYR A 176 -6.17 -1.70 -12.66
C TYR A 176 -6.04 -2.06 -14.16
N LEU A 177 -6.38 -3.30 -14.53
CA LEU A 177 -6.35 -3.76 -15.93
C LEU A 177 -7.32 -2.99 -16.83
N ARG A 178 -8.43 -2.51 -16.28
CA ARG A 178 -9.41 -1.65 -16.98
C ARG A 178 -9.00 -0.18 -17.05
N GLY A 179 -7.82 0.18 -16.55
CA GLY A 179 -7.28 1.54 -16.63
C GLY A 179 -7.68 2.46 -15.47
N PHE A 180 -8.25 1.93 -14.38
CA PHE A 180 -8.58 2.73 -13.20
C PHE A 180 -7.33 3.05 -12.39
N LYS A 181 -7.28 4.27 -11.87
CA LYS A 181 -6.21 4.73 -10.98
C LYS A 181 -6.49 4.22 -9.57
N ILE A 182 -5.57 3.46 -8.98
CA ILE A 182 -5.72 3.00 -7.60
C ILE A 182 -5.26 4.10 -6.64
N VAL A 183 -6.03 4.42 -5.61
CA VAL A 183 -5.65 5.40 -4.59
C VAL A 183 -5.84 4.79 -3.22
N THR A 184 -4.92 5.05 -2.29
CA THR A 184 -5.09 4.60 -0.92
C THR A 184 -5.89 5.65 -0.17
N GLU A 185 -6.84 5.21 0.66
CA GLU A 185 -7.84 6.05 1.33
C GLU A 185 -7.43 7.51 1.57
N GLY A 186 -8.25 8.41 1.02
CA GLY A 186 -8.50 9.77 1.51
C GLY A 186 -10.01 9.93 1.67
N THR A 187 -10.49 11.09 2.12
CA THR A 187 -11.94 11.32 2.23
C THR A 187 -12.60 11.21 0.85
N PRO A 188 -13.47 10.21 0.57
CA PRO A 188 -14.14 10.14 -0.72
C PRO A 188 -15.04 11.36 -0.88
N SER A 189 -14.89 12.06 -2.00
CA SER A 189 -15.84 13.06 -2.43
C SER A 189 -17.14 12.37 -2.90
N ALA A 190 -18.21 13.12 -3.06
CA ALA A 190 -19.47 12.57 -3.56
C ALA A 190 -19.36 11.98 -4.99
N GLU A 191 -18.27 12.27 -5.70
CA GLU A 191 -18.00 11.86 -7.07
C GLU A 191 -17.22 10.54 -7.16
N ASP A 192 -16.73 10.04 -6.04
CA ASP A 192 -15.79 8.94 -5.98
C ASP A 192 -16.47 7.55 -5.91
N LEU A 193 -16.01 6.62 -6.75
CA LEU A 193 -16.53 5.25 -6.81
C LEU A 193 -15.82 4.35 -5.79
N CYS A 194 -16.39 4.22 -4.59
CA CYS A 194 -15.90 3.21 -3.64
C CYS A 194 -16.39 1.80 -4.08
N VAL A 195 -15.48 0.87 -4.35
CA VAL A 195 -15.78 -0.48 -4.86
C VAL A 195 -16.70 -1.26 -3.90
N ALA A 196 -16.53 -1.09 -2.60
CA ALA A 196 -17.40 -1.68 -1.57
C ALA A 196 -18.85 -1.15 -1.65
N HIS A 197 -19.04 0.16 -1.86
CA HIS A 197 -20.37 0.79 -1.89
C HIS A 197 -21.17 0.40 -3.14
N LYS A 198 -20.50 0.14 -4.27
CA LYS A 198 -21.15 -0.33 -5.51
C LYS A 198 -21.72 -1.75 -5.38
N LYS A 199 -21.08 -2.62 -4.57
CA LYS A 199 -21.58 -3.98 -4.27
C LYS A 199 -22.82 -3.99 -3.36
N ILE A 200 -23.02 -2.97 -2.53
CA ILE A 200 -24.15 -2.89 -1.57
C ILE A 200 -25.21 -1.82 -1.93
N GLY A 201 -25.12 -1.22 -3.12
CA GLY A 201 -26.08 -0.20 -3.59
C GLY A 201 -26.04 1.13 -2.80
N ALA A 202 -24.97 1.38 -2.05
CA ALA A 202 -24.80 2.61 -1.28
C ALA A 202 -24.05 3.67 -2.10
N ARG A 203 -24.32 4.95 -1.83
CA ARG A 203 -23.47 6.07 -2.27
C ARG A 203 -22.51 6.41 -1.13
N CYS A 204 -21.24 6.67 -1.44
CA CYS A 204 -20.28 7.13 -0.43
C CYS A 204 -20.82 8.45 0.14
N ARG A 205 -21.28 8.46 1.39
CA ARG A 205 -21.62 9.73 2.06
C ARG A 205 -20.32 10.48 2.25
N ALA A 206 -20.25 11.72 1.79
CA ALA A 206 -19.15 12.62 2.14
C ALA A 206 -18.98 12.59 3.66
N PHE A 207 -17.83 12.14 4.13
CA PHE A 207 -17.51 12.21 5.55
C PHE A 207 -17.45 13.69 5.92
N ARG A 208 -18.39 14.13 6.75
CA ARG A 208 -18.28 15.41 7.45
C ARG A 208 -17.55 15.12 8.76
N PRO A 209 -16.35 15.68 8.99
CA PRO A 209 -15.72 15.58 10.30
C PRO A 209 -16.68 16.19 11.34
N GLY A 210 -17.14 15.41 12.31
CA GLY A 210 -17.96 15.89 13.44
C GLY A 210 -19.40 15.36 13.56
N ALA A 211 -19.81 14.32 12.84
CA ALA A 211 -21.04 13.59 13.16
C ALA A 211 -20.67 12.31 13.93
N PHE A 212 -21.08 12.30 15.21
CA PHE A 212 -20.79 11.33 16.28
C PHE A 212 -20.89 9.85 15.89
#